data_AF-A0A2W6CPW7-F1
#
_entry.id   AF-A0A2W6CPW7-F1
#
_cell.length_a   1.000
_cell.length_b   1.000
_cell.length_c   1.000
_cell.angle_alpha   90.00
_cell.angle_beta   90.00
_cell.angle_gamma   90.00
#
_symmetry.space_group_name_H-M   'P 1'
#
loop_
_entity.id
_entity.type
_entity.pdbx_description
1 polymer ?
#
loop_
_entity_poly.entity_id
_entity_poly.type
_entity_poly.pdbx_seq_one_letter_code
_entity_poly.pdbx_strand_id
1 'polypeptide(L)' 'PGDLADAHRRYAAARDTAIPPGHQGPRPSGGVGGTRRGVKCLHAHLAWFLAGGDDPVGAWVAARLESQVPAAPARRDR' A
#
# COMPACT_ATOMS: atom_id res chain seq x y z
N PRO A 1 -3.64 8.20 12.99
CA PRO A 1 -3.46 6.89 12.32
C PRO A 1 -4.82 6.24 12.03
N GLY A 2 -5.12 5.92 10.78
CA GLY A 2 -6.30 5.10 10.45
C GLY A 2 -6.17 3.68 11.02
N ASP A 3 -7.29 2.99 11.24
CA ASP A 3 -7.29 1.58 11.64
C ASP A 3 -6.72 0.72 10.50
N LEU A 4 -5.71 -0.11 10.81
CA LEU A 4 -5.12 -1.07 9.87
C LEU A 4 -6.20 -2.01 9.29
N ALA A 5 -7.16 -2.44 10.10
CA ALA A 5 -8.26 -3.27 9.63
C ALA A 5 -9.10 -2.54 8.57
N ASP A 6 -9.28 -1.23 8.70
CA ASP A 6 -10.02 -0.41 7.72
C ASP A 6 -9.24 -0.29 6.42
N ALA A 7 -7.93 -0.05 6.50
CA ALA A 7 -7.06 -0.02 5.32
C ALA A 7 -7.12 -1.36 4.55
N HIS A 8 -7.11 -2.50 5.26
CA HIS A 8 -7.30 -3.81 4.64
C HIS A 8 -8.67 -3.95 3.97
N ARG A 9 -9.75 -3.48 4.60
CA ARG A 9 -11.10 -3.54 4.01
C ARG A 9 -11.21 -2.67 2.75
N ARG A 10 -10.68 -1.45 2.77
CA ARG A 10 -10.66 -0.53 1.62
C ARG A 10 -9.84 -1.08 0.47
N TYR A 11 -8.64 -1.59 0.74
CA TYR A 11 -7.81 -2.23 -0.28
C TYR A 11 -8.51 -3.43 -0.92
N ALA A 12 -9.13 -4.30 -0.10
CA ALA A 12 -9.88 -5.44 -0.61
C ALA A 12 -11.04 -5.00 -1.51
N ALA A 13 -11.83 -4.00 -1.08
CA ALA A 13 -12.93 -3.46 -1.88
C ALA A 13 -12.45 -2.86 -3.21
N ALA A 14 -11.40 -2.03 -3.19
CA ALA A 14 -10.82 -1.44 -4.39
C ALA A 14 -10.30 -2.53 -5.36
N ARG A 15 -9.58 -3.53 -4.85
CA ARG A 15 -9.15 -4.69 -5.65
C ARG A 15 -10.34 -5.44 -6.25
N ASP A 16 -11.38 -5.69 -5.46
CA ASP A 16 -12.53 -6.47 -5.92
C ASP A 16 -13.32 -5.76 -7.03
N THR A 17 -13.35 -4.42 -7.02
CA THR A 17 -13.93 -3.62 -8.11
C THR A 17 -13.16 -3.71 -9.43
N ALA A 18 -11.88 -4.07 -9.38
CA ALA A 18 -11.05 -4.25 -10.57
C ALA A 18 -11.23 -5.64 -11.22
N ILE A 19 -11.95 -6.58 -10.58
CA ILE A 19 -12.19 -7.91 -11.14
C ILE A 19 -13.39 -7.85 -12.09
N PRO A 20 -13.23 -8.26 -13.38
CA PRO A 20 -14.32 -8.22 -14.33
C PRO A 20 -15.54 -9.07 -13.90
N PRO A 21 -16.77 -8.63 -14.24
CA PRO A 21 -17.94 -9.48 -14.14
C PRO A 21 -17.74 -10.78 -14.92
N GLY A 22 -18.13 -11.92 -14.35
CA GLY A 22 -18.00 -13.23 -15.00
C GLY A 22 -16.62 -13.88 -14.91
N HIS A 23 -15.67 -13.32 -14.14
CA HIS A 23 -14.37 -13.97 -13.86
C HIS A 23 -14.58 -15.35 -13.23
N GLN A 24 -14.10 -16.41 -13.91
CA GLN A 24 -14.25 -17.81 -13.50
C GLN A 24 -13.03 -18.36 -12.71
N GLY A 25 -11.94 -17.59 -12.63
CA GLY A 25 -10.71 -18.03 -11.97
C GLY A 25 -10.71 -17.79 -10.44
N PRO A 26 -9.62 -18.17 -9.76
CA PRO A 26 -9.42 -17.84 -8.35
C PRO A 26 -9.55 -16.34 -8.11
N ARG A 27 -10.19 -15.98 -6.99
CA ARG A 27 -10.30 -14.58 -6.55
C ARG A 27 -9.25 -14.27 -5.48
N PRO A 28 -8.49 -13.17 -5.61
CA PRO A 28 -7.59 -12.74 -4.55
C PRO A 28 -8.39 -12.43 -3.27
N SER A 29 -7.78 -12.69 -2.12
CA SER A 29 -8.39 -12.52 -0.80
C SER A 29 -7.43 -11.87 0.19
N GLY A 30 -7.95 -11.46 1.36
CA GLY A 30 -7.21 -10.67 2.34
C GLY A 30 -7.17 -9.19 2.00
N GLY A 31 -6.44 -8.40 2.80
CA GLY A 31 -6.23 -6.98 2.54
C GLY A 31 -4.93 -6.71 1.80
N VAL A 32 -4.31 -5.55 2.07
CA VAL A 32 -3.02 -5.15 1.49
C VAL A 32 -1.98 -6.27 1.59
N GLY A 33 -1.30 -6.58 0.48
CA GLY A 33 -0.31 -7.67 0.39
C GLY A 33 -0.87 -9.09 0.50
N GLY A 34 -2.20 -9.25 0.54
CA GLY A 34 -2.89 -10.54 0.68
C GLY A 34 -2.91 -11.09 2.11
N THR A 35 -2.68 -10.25 3.12
CA THR A 35 -2.70 -10.70 4.52
C THR A 35 -4.12 -10.86 5.07
N ARG A 36 -4.29 -11.80 6.00
CA ARG A 36 -5.55 -12.00 6.73
C ARG A 36 -5.68 -11.07 7.94
N ARG A 37 -4.56 -10.79 8.63
CA ARG A 37 -4.48 -9.93 9.82
C ARG A 37 -3.07 -9.35 9.93
N GLY A 38 -2.96 -8.16 10.51
CA GLY A 38 -1.68 -7.50 10.74
C GLY A 38 -0.94 -7.17 9.44
N VAL A 39 0.32 -6.78 9.57
CA VAL A 39 1.16 -6.37 8.43
C VAL A 39 1.99 -7.55 7.94
N LYS A 40 1.85 -7.91 6.66
CA LYS A 40 2.70 -8.93 6.02
C LYS A 40 3.93 -8.33 5.37
N CYS A 41 3.76 -7.33 4.51
CA CYS A 41 4.86 -6.76 3.73
C CYS A 41 4.74 -5.24 3.58
N LEU A 42 5.74 -4.52 4.09
CA LEU A 42 5.77 -3.06 4.09
C LEU A 42 5.73 -2.46 2.67
N HIS A 43 6.39 -3.11 1.71
CA HIS A 43 6.41 -2.61 0.32
C HIS A 43 5.02 -2.58 -0.33
N ALA A 44 4.11 -3.50 0.04
CA ALA A 44 2.74 -3.50 -0.51
C ALA A 44 1.91 -2.36 0.07
N HIS A 45 2.07 -2.08 1.37
CA HIS A 45 1.44 -0.93 2.03
C HIS A 45 1.98 0.38 1.47
N LEU A 46 3.29 0.49 1.28
CA LEU A 46 3.89 1.66 0.65
C LEU A 46 3.38 1.85 -0.79
N ALA A 47 3.35 0.79 -1.61
CA ALA A 47 2.86 0.88 -2.98
C ALA A 47 1.40 1.34 -3.05
N TRP A 48 0.54 0.84 -2.16
CA TRP A 48 -0.87 1.25 -2.12
C TRP A 48 -1.03 2.71 -1.68
N PHE A 49 -0.29 3.14 -0.66
CA PHE A 49 -0.26 4.54 -0.24
C PHE A 49 0.20 5.48 -1.37
N LEU A 50 1.29 5.12 -2.07
CA LEU A 50 1.79 5.90 -3.21
C LEU A 50 0.82 5.93 -4.40
N ALA A 51 -0.04 4.93 -4.53
CA ALA A 51 -1.13 4.90 -5.50
C ALA A 51 -2.34 5.77 -5.08
N GLY A 52 -2.27 6.48 -3.94
CA GLY A 52 -3.33 7.33 -3.40
C GLY A 52 -4.26 6.65 -2.40
N GLY A 53 -3.94 5.42 -1.98
CA GLY A 53 -4.70 4.69 -0.96
C GLY A 53 -4.53 5.28 0.44
N ASP A 54 -5.63 5.33 1.21
CA ASP A 54 -5.58 5.67 2.65
C ASP A 54 -5.05 4.47 3.45
N ASP A 55 -3.72 4.35 3.50
CA ASP A 55 -2.99 3.28 4.17
C ASP A 55 -2.04 3.83 5.24
N PRO A 56 -2.36 3.65 6.53
CA PRO A 56 -1.57 4.20 7.63
C PRO A 56 -0.17 3.56 7.74
N VAL A 57 0.01 2.32 7.30
CA VAL A 57 1.32 1.66 7.28
C VAL A 57 2.13 2.19 6.11
N GLY A 58 1.52 2.40 4.95
CA GLY A 58 2.20 3.00 3.81
C GLY A 58 2.69 4.42 4.09
N ALA A 59 1.85 5.25 4.72
CA ALA A 59 2.23 6.59 5.17
C ALA A 59 3.40 6.55 6.18
N TRP A 60 3.36 5.61 7.13
CA TRP A 60 4.45 5.42 8.09
C TRP A 60 5.76 5.00 7.42
N VAL A 61 5.71 4.09 6.43
CA VAL A 61 6.89 3.66 5.68
C VAL A 61 7.48 4.84 4.90
N ALA A 62 6.65 5.63 4.22
CA ALA A 62 7.10 6.80 3.46
C ALA A 62 7.88 7.80 4.34
N ALA A 63 7.30 8.19 5.49
CA ALA A 63 7.96 9.10 6.43
C ALA A 63 9.29 8.54 6.95
N ARG A 64 9.37 7.22 7.18
CA ARG A 64 10.59 6.57 7.64
C ARG A 64 11.68 6.57 6.57
N LEU A 65 11.32 6.38 5.30
CA LEU A 65 12.27 6.43 4.19
C LEU A 65 12.78 7.85 3.95
N GLU A 66 11.90 8.86 3.96
CA GLU A 66 12.29 10.27 3.85
C GLU A 66 13.29 10.68 4.95
N SER A 67 13.09 10.21 6.18
CA SER A 67 14.03 10.45 7.29
C SER A 67 15.41 9.81 7.12
N GLN A 68 15.54 8.83 6.23
CA GLN A 68 16.77 8.06 6.02
C GLN A 68 17.50 8.40 4.73
N VAL A 69 16.87 9.12 3.80
CA VAL A 69 17.53 9.60 2.59
C VAL A 69 18.31 10.87 2.94
N PRO A 70 19.65 10.84 2.94
CA PRO A 70 20.42 12.07 3.07
C PRO A 70 20.04 13.01 1.92
N ALA A 71 20.01 14.32 2.19
CA ALA A 71 19.68 15.33 1.19
C ALA A 71 20.47 15.06 -0.10
N ALA A 72 19.76 14.98 -1.22
CA ALA A 72 20.40 14.74 -2.51
C ALA A 72 21.49 15.80 -2.73
N PRO A 73 22.71 15.41 -3.15
CA PRO A 73 23.73 16.40 -3.47
C PRO A 73 23.19 17.32 -4.55
N ALA A 74 23.47 18.63 -4.42
CA ALA A 74 23.03 19.62 -5.39
C ALA A 74 23.36 19.12 -6.81
N ARG A 75 22.34 19.14 -7.68
CA ARG A 75 22.49 18.78 -9.10
C ARG A 75 23.70 19.55 -9.62
N ARG A 76 24.75 18.84 -10.02
CA ARG A 76 25.88 19.50 -10.70
C ARG A 76 25.38 19.93 -12.07
N ASP A 77 25.32 21.24 -12.29
CA ASP A 77 25.08 21.79 -13.60
C ASP A 77 26.22 21.36 -14.53
N ARG A 78 25.82 20.77 -15.66
CA ARG A 78 26.72 20.19 -16.66
C ARG A 78 27.23 21.26 -17.60
#